data_AF-A0A3R7MZH2-F1
#
_entry.id   AF-A0A3R7MZH2-F1
#
_cell.length_a   1.000
_cell.length_b   1.000
_cell.length_c   1.000
_cell.angle_alpha   90.00
_cell.angle_beta   90.00
_cell.angle_gamma   90.00
#
_symmetry.space_group_name_H-M   'P 1'
#
loop_
_entity.id
_entity.type
_entity.pdbx_description
1 polymer ?
#
loop_
_entity_poly.entity_id
_entity_poly.type
_entity_poly.pdbx_seq_one_letter_code
_entity_poly.pdbx_strand_id
1 'polypeptide(L)'
;MNPDVLNFLFDNNALVNSHPTNPNIMSQAMVSSFSMDISTYSSDLYEYPATNRPTGGLPNAFVMCWENVLIPAKWMRQQLGLKPSPQALLTVKQRLLRNPRLQAALAVVEQDLIQLLNSVSAWGPLYIVSEESVQFVEAVCKNLFPRLAFCLSSTTTMTNVHVIGAPSRFQFLNPQTGRFGLVVVSPHQTDICACGEAYKTAPFVVSKSVHVQNARHLTLEDFTLHLRTLAEYVPQAAPCDTSFAIQL
;
A
#
# COMPACT_ATOMS: atom_id res chain seq x y z
N MET A 1 7.12 14.32 53.21
CA MET A 1 6.15 15.26 53.80
C MET A 1 6.45 16.65 53.22
N ASN A 2 5.47 17.20 52.47
CA ASN A 2 4.96 18.60 52.42
C ASN A 2 5.91 19.79 52.77
N PRO A 3 5.56 21.04 52.43
CA PRO A 3 5.10 21.68 51.17
C PRO A 3 5.73 23.10 51.00
N ASP A 4 5.19 23.92 50.08
CA ASP A 4 5.11 25.39 50.13
C ASP A 4 6.38 26.26 50.11
N VAL A 5 6.59 26.93 48.96
CA VAL A 5 6.76 28.39 48.95
C VAL A 5 5.91 28.97 47.81
N LEU A 6 4.63 29.18 48.10
CA LEU A 6 3.82 30.23 47.49
C LEU A 6 3.90 31.46 48.41
N ASN A 7 4.22 32.61 47.85
CA ASN A 7 3.52 33.90 48.02
C ASN A 7 4.46 35.03 47.58
N PHE A 8 4.14 35.69 46.45
CA PHE A 8 3.23 36.83 46.37
C PHE A 8 3.74 38.03 47.17
N LEU A 9 4.11 39.11 46.47
CA LEU A 9 3.55 40.47 46.61
C LEU A 9 4.33 41.41 45.66
N PHE A 10 3.77 41.80 44.53
CA PHE A 10 2.95 43.01 44.29
C PHE A 10 3.80 44.28 44.06
N ASP A 11 3.74 44.81 42.83
CA ASP A 11 3.41 46.21 42.56
C ASP A 11 3.06 46.33 41.05
N ASN A 12 1.78 46.54 40.68
CA ASN A 12 1.09 47.84 40.59
C ASN A 12 1.73 48.74 39.51
N ASN A 13 1.04 49.31 38.52
CA ASN A 13 -0.37 49.65 38.43
C ASN A 13 -0.71 50.08 36.98
N ALA A 14 -1.96 49.82 36.59
CA ALA A 14 -2.85 50.67 35.76
C ALA A 14 -2.54 50.85 34.26
N LEU A 15 -3.49 50.85 33.31
CA LEU A 15 -4.97 50.79 33.24
C LEU A 15 -5.23 50.91 31.69
N VAL A 16 -5.97 50.07 30.95
CA VAL A 16 -7.44 50.08 30.75
C VAL A 16 -7.78 49.10 29.60
N ASN A 17 -8.71 48.18 29.86
CA ASN A 17 -9.78 47.54 29.03
C ASN A 17 -9.49 47.05 27.58
N SER A 18 -10.00 45.94 27.06
CA SER A 18 -11.05 44.97 27.44
C SER A 18 -10.99 43.81 26.44
N HIS A 19 -11.15 42.57 26.91
CA HIS A 19 -11.45 41.39 26.08
C HIS A 19 -12.96 41.38 25.70
N PRO A 20 -13.45 40.59 24.70
CA PRO A 20 -12.99 39.22 24.41
C PRO A 20 -13.05 38.72 22.94
N THR A 21 -12.52 37.50 22.75
CA THR A 21 -12.82 36.49 21.71
C THR A 21 -12.39 36.70 20.25
N ASN A 22 -11.30 36.04 19.85
CA ASN A 22 -11.26 35.22 18.64
C ASN A 22 -9.99 34.32 18.59
N PRO A 23 -10.10 32.98 18.62
CA PRO A 23 -9.00 32.10 18.30
C PRO A 23 -9.14 31.65 16.84
N ASN A 24 -8.50 32.37 15.92
CA ASN A 24 -8.22 31.81 14.59
C ASN A 24 -6.80 32.19 14.20
N ILE A 25 -5.86 31.54 14.89
CA ILE A 25 -4.53 31.33 14.36
C ILE A 25 -4.73 30.49 13.11
N MET A 26 -4.54 31.13 11.95
CA MET A 26 -4.34 30.48 10.66
C MET A 26 -3.18 29.48 10.78
N SER A 27 -3.49 28.26 11.17
CA SER A 27 -2.74 27.10 10.68
C SER A 27 -3.18 26.91 9.23
N GLN A 28 -2.48 27.57 8.31
CA GLN A 28 -2.43 27.14 6.92
C GLN A 28 -1.77 25.75 6.88
N ALA A 29 -2.52 24.72 7.28
CA ALA A 29 -2.30 23.40 6.77
C ALA A 29 -2.53 23.49 5.27
N MET A 30 -1.54 23.07 4.48
CA MET A 30 -1.69 22.90 3.04
C MET A 30 -2.92 22.04 2.77
N VAL A 31 -4.04 22.69 2.46
CA VAL A 31 -5.22 22.04 1.91
C VAL A 31 -4.79 21.56 0.53
N SER A 32 -4.45 20.28 0.47
CA SER A 32 -4.13 19.53 -0.73
C SER A 32 -5.13 19.86 -1.85
N SER A 33 -4.69 20.64 -2.84
CA SER A 33 -5.46 21.05 -4.01
C SER A 33 -5.76 19.90 -5.00
N PHE A 34 -5.59 18.64 -4.60
CA PHE A 34 -5.93 17.48 -5.40
C PHE A 34 -7.40 17.10 -5.17
N SER A 35 -8.32 17.95 -5.63
CA SER A 35 -9.70 17.51 -5.87
C SER A 35 -9.68 16.73 -7.17
N MET A 36 -9.57 15.40 -7.06
CA MET A 36 -9.68 14.50 -8.20
C MET A 36 -11.16 14.25 -8.47
N ASP A 37 -11.62 14.60 -9.65
CA ASP A 37 -12.99 14.32 -10.10
C ASP A 37 -13.07 12.84 -10.50
N ILE A 38 -13.35 11.96 -9.53
CA ILE A 38 -13.52 10.50 -9.71
C ILE A 38 -14.58 10.20 -10.79
N SER A 39 -15.47 11.15 -11.07
CA SER A 39 -16.48 11.12 -12.13
C SER A 39 -15.91 10.96 -13.56
N THR A 40 -14.61 11.21 -13.77
CA THR A 40 -13.95 11.02 -15.08
C THR A 40 -13.49 9.59 -15.35
N TYR A 41 -13.50 8.71 -14.35
CA TYR A 41 -13.20 7.29 -14.54
C TYR A 41 -14.49 6.51 -14.80
N SER A 42 -14.56 5.86 -15.96
CA SER A 42 -15.71 5.05 -16.37
C SER A 42 -16.01 3.98 -15.32
N SER A 43 -17.27 3.92 -14.90
CA SER A 43 -17.83 2.94 -13.94
C SER A 43 -18.17 1.60 -14.60
N ASP A 44 -17.80 1.40 -15.87
CA ASP A 44 -18.28 0.29 -16.72
C ASP A 44 -17.60 -1.06 -16.43
N LEU A 45 -16.80 -1.15 -15.36
CA LEU A 45 -16.08 -2.36 -14.96
C LEU A 45 -16.96 -3.48 -14.39
N TYR A 46 -18.23 -3.22 -14.11
CA TYR A 46 -19.16 -4.23 -13.63
C TYR A 46 -19.73 -5.12 -14.75
N GLU A 47 -19.52 -4.80 -16.02
CA GLU A 47 -20.31 -5.42 -17.12
C GLU A 47 -19.62 -6.56 -17.89
N TYR A 48 -18.33 -6.86 -17.66
CA TYR A 48 -17.68 -7.95 -18.40
C TYR A 48 -16.61 -8.73 -17.61
N PRO A 49 -16.87 -10.00 -17.23
CA PRO A 49 -15.79 -10.90 -16.83
C PRO A 49 -15.05 -11.36 -18.09
N ALA A 50 -13.95 -10.70 -18.44
CA ALA A 50 -13.06 -11.18 -19.50
C ALA A 50 -12.26 -12.38 -19.00
N THR A 51 -12.80 -13.58 -19.22
CA THR A 51 -12.26 -14.87 -18.73
C THR A 51 -11.03 -15.38 -19.50
N ASN A 52 -10.55 -14.66 -20.52
CA ASN A 52 -9.37 -15.04 -21.29
C ASN A 52 -8.52 -13.81 -21.61
N ARG A 53 -7.18 -13.95 -21.59
CA ARG A 53 -6.26 -12.94 -22.10
C ARG A 53 -6.60 -12.69 -23.58
N PRO A 54 -7.11 -11.50 -23.95
CA PRO A 54 -7.48 -11.25 -25.34
C PRO A 54 -6.23 -11.42 -26.21
N THR A 55 -6.31 -12.23 -27.26
CA THR A 55 -5.28 -12.26 -28.31
C THR A 55 -5.22 -10.88 -28.97
N GLY A 56 -4.31 -10.03 -28.48
CA GLY A 56 -4.17 -8.62 -28.88
C GLY A 56 -4.34 -7.58 -27.77
N GLY A 57 -4.62 -7.99 -26.52
CA GLY A 57 -4.77 -7.06 -25.38
C GLY A 57 -3.47 -6.36 -24.99
N LEU A 58 -3.58 -5.17 -24.40
CA LEU A 58 -2.44 -4.37 -23.96
C LEU A 58 -1.48 -5.18 -23.06
N PRO A 59 -0.15 -5.12 -23.27
CA PRO A 59 0.80 -5.58 -22.27
C PRO A 59 0.60 -4.76 -20.99
N ASN A 60 0.48 -5.42 -19.84
CA ASN A 60 0.28 -4.74 -18.56
C ASN A 60 1.53 -4.83 -17.69
N ALA A 61 1.79 -3.80 -16.89
CA ALA A 61 2.69 -3.84 -15.74
C ALA A 61 1.88 -3.52 -14.48
N PHE A 62 2.18 -4.23 -13.40
CA PHE A 62 1.46 -4.12 -12.14
C PHE A 62 2.35 -3.54 -11.06
N VAL A 63 1.79 -2.68 -10.21
CA VAL A 63 2.47 -2.10 -9.06
C VAL A 63 1.58 -2.32 -7.85
N MET A 64 2.11 -2.97 -6.81
CA MET A 64 1.37 -3.24 -5.57
C MET A 64 2.15 -2.76 -4.36
N CYS A 65 1.48 -1.99 -3.49
CA CYS A 65 2.07 -1.59 -2.23
C CYS A 65 2.28 -2.81 -1.31
N TRP A 66 3.43 -2.88 -0.67
CA TRP A 66 3.71 -3.87 0.36
C TRP A 66 2.83 -3.61 1.59
N GLU A 67 2.82 -2.36 2.06
CA GLU A 67 2.18 -1.96 3.30
C GLU A 67 0.66 -1.88 3.18
N ASN A 68 -0.04 -2.73 3.91
CA ASN A 68 -1.49 -2.77 4.03
C ASN A 68 -2.23 -3.14 2.73
N VAL A 69 -1.53 -3.61 1.70
CA VAL A 69 -2.12 -4.26 0.53
C VAL A 69 -1.67 -5.70 0.43
N LEU A 70 -0.35 -5.96 0.47
CA LEU A 70 0.17 -7.33 0.45
C LEU A 70 0.34 -7.93 1.85
N ILE A 71 0.68 -7.10 2.84
CA ILE A 71 0.75 -7.51 4.24
C ILE A 71 -0.04 -6.56 5.15
N PRO A 72 -0.59 -7.03 6.29
CA PRO A 72 -1.29 -6.18 7.24
C PRO A 72 -0.29 -5.40 8.10
N ALA A 73 0.57 -4.58 7.47
CA ALA A 73 1.73 -3.96 8.09
C ALA A 73 1.36 -3.14 9.34
N LYS A 74 0.30 -2.31 9.29
CA LYS A 74 -0.12 -1.53 10.45
C LYS A 74 -0.58 -2.42 11.61
N TRP A 75 -1.37 -3.46 11.32
CA TRP A 75 -1.77 -4.44 12.33
C TRP A 75 -0.54 -5.13 12.94
N MET A 76 0.44 -5.53 12.13
CA MET A 76 1.69 -6.14 12.61
C MET A 76 2.50 -5.19 13.49
N ARG A 77 2.58 -3.90 13.15
CA ARG A 77 3.24 -2.89 14.00
C ARG A 77 2.51 -2.74 15.34
N GLN A 78 1.18 -2.71 15.33
CA GLN A 78 0.37 -2.50 16.53
C GLN A 78 0.30 -3.73 17.45
N GLN A 79 0.05 -4.91 16.88
CA GLN A 79 -0.20 -6.15 17.64
C GLN A 79 1.07 -6.96 17.89
N LEU A 80 2.01 -6.95 16.93
CA LEU A 80 3.25 -7.72 17.04
C LEU A 80 4.44 -6.86 17.46
N GLY A 81 4.36 -5.54 17.30
CA GLY A 81 5.50 -4.64 17.54
C GLY A 81 6.52 -4.65 16.41
N LEU A 82 6.09 -4.97 15.18
CA LEU A 82 6.96 -4.92 14.00
C LEU A 82 7.52 -3.51 13.83
N LYS A 83 8.84 -3.41 13.66
CA LYS A 83 9.58 -2.16 13.39
C LYS A 83 10.75 -2.49 12.46
N PRO A 84 11.28 -1.52 11.70
CA PRO A 84 12.48 -1.68 10.87
C PRO A 84 13.75 -1.81 11.74
N SER A 85 13.81 -2.88 12.52
CA SER A 85 14.90 -3.21 13.43
C SER A 85 15.07 -4.74 13.48
N PRO A 86 16.30 -5.26 13.32
CA PRO A 86 16.56 -6.70 13.43
C PRO A 86 16.10 -7.28 14.78
N GLN A 87 16.29 -6.54 15.87
CA GLN A 87 15.87 -6.98 17.22
C GLN A 87 14.34 -7.06 17.35
N ALA A 88 13.62 -6.07 16.79
CA ALA A 88 12.16 -6.09 16.79
C ALA A 88 11.64 -7.28 15.99
N LEU A 89 12.23 -7.56 14.82
CA LEU A 89 11.84 -8.68 13.98
C LEU A 89 12.07 -10.05 14.64
N LEU A 90 13.21 -10.24 15.33
CA LEU A 90 13.46 -11.45 16.11
C LEU A 90 12.44 -11.60 17.26
N THR A 91 12.08 -10.50 17.92
CA THR A 91 11.07 -10.50 18.98
C THR A 91 9.70 -10.91 18.43
N VAL A 92 9.30 -10.37 17.27
CA VAL A 92 8.06 -10.77 16.57
C VAL A 92 8.10 -12.26 16.25
N LYS A 93 9.19 -12.77 15.66
CA LYS A 93 9.36 -14.19 15.34
C LYS A 93 9.19 -15.08 16.56
N GLN A 94 9.82 -14.72 17.68
CA GLN A 94 9.69 -15.48 18.93
C GLN A 94 8.26 -15.47 19.48
N ARG A 95 7.53 -14.36 19.32
CA ARG A 95 6.10 -14.29 19.68
C ARG A 95 5.25 -15.21 18.80
N LEU A 96 5.53 -15.27 17.50
CA LEU A 96 4.84 -16.18 16.58
C LEU A 96 5.05 -17.64 16.95
N LEU A 97 6.29 -18.03 17.25
CA LEU A 97 6.61 -19.40 17.67
C LEU A 97 5.90 -19.81 18.98
N ARG A 98 5.55 -18.85 19.83
CA ARG A 98 4.81 -19.09 21.08
C ARG A 98 3.29 -19.08 20.91
N ASN A 99 2.77 -18.68 19.74
CA ASN A 99 1.34 -18.58 19.49
C ASN A 99 0.96 -19.31 18.18
N PRO A 100 0.63 -20.62 18.26
CA PRO A 100 0.29 -21.43 17.09
C PRO A 100 -0.91 -20.91 16.29
N ARG A 101 -1.90 -20.29 16.95
CA ARG A 101 -3.07 -19.74 16.27
C ARG A 101 -2.69 -18.57 15.38
N LEU A 102 -1.85 -17.67 15.90
CA LEU A 102 -1.35 -16.53 15.16
C LEU A 102 -0.42 -16.98 14.02
N GLN A 103 0.41 -17.99 14.25
CA GLN A 103 1.24 -18.59 13.21
C GLN A 103 0.37 -19.17 12.08
N ALA A 104 -0.69 -19.90 12.41
CA ALA A 104 -1.64 -20.43 11.42
C ALA A 104 -2.33 -19.29 10.65
N ALA A 105 -2.78 -18.24 11.33
CA ALA A 105 -3.41 -17.09 10.67
C ALA A 105 -2.45 -16.39 9.68
N LEU A 106 -1.19 -16.18 10.05
CA LEU A 106 -0.19 -15.61 9.14
C LEU A 106 0.16 -16.55 7.98
N ALA A 107 0.15 -17.87 8.19
CA ALA A 107 0.35 -18.84 7.12
C ALA A 107 -0.80 -18.82 6.10
N VAL A 108 -2.03 -18.53 6.53
CA VAL A 108 -3.16 -18.31 5.60
C VAL A 108 -2.97 -17.01 4.82
N VAL A 109 -2.61 -15.91 5.49
CA VAL A 109 -2.26 -14.64 4.81
C VAL A 109 -1.15 -14.86 3.78
N GLU A 110 -0.11 -15.61 4.13
CA GLU A 110 0.98 -15.95 3.23
C GLU A 110 0.50 -16.74 2.00
N GLN A 111 -0.38 -17.71 2.21
CA GLN A 111 -0.93 -18.52 1.13
C GLN A 111 -1.75 -17.67 0.16
N ASP A 112 -2.67 -16.86 0.67
CA ASP A 112 -3.53 -15.99 -0.16
C ASP A 112 -2.68 -14.92 -0.88
N LEU A 113 -1.62 -14.43 -0.24
CA LEU A 113 -0.65 -13.51 -0.84
C LEU A 113 0.09 -14.16 -2.01
N ILE A 114 0.62 -15.38 -1.83
CA ILE A 114 1.30 -16.10 -2.92
C ILE A 114 0.33 -16.35 -4.09
N GLN A 115 -0.92 -16.69 -3.79
CA GLN A 115 -1.95 -16.87 -4.80
C GLN A 115 -2.23 -15.58 -5.58
N LEU A 116 -2.37 -14.45 -4.90
CA LEU A 116 -2.51 -13.13 -5.52
C LEU A 116 -1.33 -12.81 -6.46
N LEU A 117 -0.09 -12.95 -5.97
CA LEU A 117 1.10 -12.63 -6.76
C LEU A 117 1.22 -13.53 -8.01
N ASN A 118 0.91 -14.83 -7.89
CA ASN A 118 0.90 -15.74 -9.04
C ASN A 118 -0.21 -15.39 -10.04
N SER A 119 -1.40 -15.08 -9.55
CA SER A 119 -2.55 -14.69 -10.38
C SER A 119 -2.23 -13.46 -11.21
N VAL A 120 -1.66 -12.42 -10.59
CA VAL A 120 -1.36 -11.14 -11.23
C VAL A 120 -0.14 -11.23 -12.16
N SER A 121 0.93 -11.91 -11.73
CA SER A 121 2.16 -12.02 -12.53
C SER A 121 2.02 -12.86 -13.81
N ALA A 122 0.92 -13.60 -13.95
CA ALA A 122 0.53 -14.25 -15.19
C ALA A 122 0.11 -13.25 -16.29
N TRP A 123 -0.27 -12.03 -15.92
CA TRP A 123 -0.72 -10.97 -16.84
C TRP A 123 0.36 -9.97 -17.21
N GLY A 124 1.51 -10.00 -16.54
CA GLY A 124 2.63 -9.11 -16.79
C GLY A 124 3.61 -9.02 -15.62
N PRO A 125 4.70 -8.24 -15.77
CA PRO A 125 5.62 -7.97 -14.66
C PRO A 125 4.88 -7.28 -13.50
N LEU A 126 5.16 -7.73 -12.28
CA LEU A 126 4.60 -7.23 -11.04
C LEU A 126 5.71 -6.64 -10.17
N TYR A 127 5.56 -5.38 -9.80
CA TYR A 127 6.48 -4.66 -8.95
C TYR A 127 5.84 -4.42 -7.58
N ILE A 128 6.44 -5.00 -6.53
CA ILE A 128 6.08 -4.77 -5.14
C ILE A 128 6.83 -3.54 -4.66
N VAL A 129 6.13 -2.54 -4.14
CA VAL A 129 6.72 -1.28 -3.68
C VAL A 129 6.56 -1.15 -2.19
N SER A 130 7.66 -0.91 -1.49
CA SER A 130 7.67 -0.74 -0.04
C SER A 130 8.24 0.61 0.36
N GLU A 131 7.65 1.21 1.40
CA GLU A 131 8.22 2.39 2.09
C GLU A 131 9.54 2.05 2.82
N GLU A 132 9.78 0.76 3.09
CA GLU A 132 10.98 0.26 3.75
C GLU A 132 12.04 -0.20 2.73
N SER A 133 13.24 -0.52 3.21
CA SER A 133 14.31 -1.04 2.34
C SER A 133 14.01 -2.47 1.88
N VAL A 134 14.53 -2.83 0.70
CA VAL A 134 14.42 -4.21 0.16
C VAL A 134 14.98 -5.23 1.17
N GLN A 135 16.09 -4.90 1.84
CA GLN A 135 16.70 -5.76 2.85
C GLN A 135 15.76 -6.01 4.04
N PHE A 136 14.98 -5.00 4.44
CA PHE A 136 14.00 -5.16 5.50
C PHE A 136 12.81 -6.01 5.04
N VAL A 137 12.28 -5.77 3.84
CA VAL A 137 11.20 -6.60 3.25
C VAL A 137 11.64 -8.07 3.16
N GLU A 138 12.84 -8.34 2.65
CA GLU A 138 13.40 -9.68 2.61
C GLU A 138 13.52 -10.30 4.01
N ALA A 139 13.97 -9.54 5.00
CA ALA A 139 14.09 -10.03 6.37
C ALA A 139 12.71 -10.37 6.94
N VAL A 140 11.70 -9.53 6.70
CA VAL A 140 10.31 -9.79 7.08
C VAL A 140 9.81 -11.08 6.43
N CYS A 141 10.01 -11.25 5.12
CA CYS A 141 9.64 -12.49 4.43
C CYS A 141 10.36 -13.69 5.05
N LYS A 142 11.69 -13.67 5.18
CA LYS A 142 12.47 -14.80 5.73
C LYS A 142 12.05 -15.20 7.15
N ASN A 143 11.54 -14.27 7.96
CA ASN A 143 11.18 -14.53 9.35
C ASN A 143 9.70 -14.77 9.61
N LEU A 144 8.81 -14.14 8.85
CA LEU A 144 7.36 -14.19 9.06
C LEU A 144 6.60 -14.90 7.94
N PHE A 145 7.17 -14.94 6.73
CA PHE A 145 6.58 -15.49 5.51
C PHE A 145 7.62 -16.33 4.72
N PRO A 146 8.04 -17.48 5.26
CA PRO A 146 9.14 -18.26 4.69
C PRO A 146 8.84 -18.88 3.31
N ARG A 147 7.58 -19.21 2.99
CA ARG A 147 7.17 -19.70 1.66
C ARG A 147 7.27 -18.57 0.64
N LEU A 148 6.84 -17.36 1.00
CA LEU A 148 6.97 -16.18 0.15
C LEU A 148 8.43 -15.85 -0.10
N ALA A 149 9.26 -15.90 0.95
CA ALA A 149 10.70 -15.68 0.82
C ALA A 149 11.33 -16.66 -0.19
N PHE A 150 10.96 -17.93 -0.10
CA PHE A 150 11.39 -18.94 -1.07
C PHE A 150 10.96 -18.57 -2.49
N CYS A 151 9.67 -18.28 -2.71
CA CYS A 151 9.14 -17.93 -4.03
C CYS A 151 9.83 -16.71 -4.63
N LEU A 152 10.01 -15.62 -3.88
CA LEU A 152 10.64 -14.39 -4.36
C LEU A 152 12.15 -14.55 -4.65
N SER A 153 12.82 -15.50 -3.96
CA SER A 153 14.25 -15.77 -4.18
C SER A 153 14.53 -16.80 -5.29
N SER A 154 13.48 -17.46 -5.77
CA SER A 154 13.59 -18.55 -6.74
C SER A 154 13.85 -18.01 -8.14
N THR A 155 14.72 -18.69 -8.88
CA THR A 155 14.94 -18.40 -10.31
C THR A 155 13.93 -19.08 -11.23
N THR A 156 13.06 -19.94 -10.68
CA THR A 156 12.08 -20.74 -11.44
C THR A 156 10.64 -20.46 -11.05
N THR A 157 10.40 -19.82 -9.91
CA THR A 157 9.06 -19.41 -9.45
C THR A 157 9.03 -17.90 -9.28
N MET A 158 7.89 -17.26 -9.58
CA MET A 158 7.72 -15.79 -9.47
C MET A 158 8.78 -14.93 -10.19
N THR A 159 9.28 -15.39 -11.35
CA THR A 159 10.32 -14.67 -12.13
C THR A 159 9.88 -13.29 -12.64
N ASN A 160 8.57 -13.06 -12.73
CA ASN A 160 7.97 -11.78 -13.12
C ASN A 160 7.66 -10.86 -11.93
N VAL A 161 8.01 -11.25 -10.70
CA VAL A 161 7.75 -10.45 -9.50
C VAL A 161 9.06 -9.80 -9.04
N HIS A 162 9.03 -8.49 -8.87
CA HIS A 162 10.18 -7.68 -8.50
C HIS A 162 9.87 -6.85 -7.25
N VAL A 163 10.74 -6.89 -6.24
CA VAL A 163 10.59 -6.08 -5.02
C VAL A 163 11.43 -4.82 -5.12
N ILE A 164 10.80 -3.68 -4.91
CA ILE A 164 11.40 -2.34 -4.94
C ILE A 164 11.14 -1.68 -3.58
N GLY A 165 12.21 -1.36 -2.87
CA GLY A 165 12.15 -0.63 -1.59
C GLY A 165 12.65 0.81 -1.75
N ALA A 166 12.22 1.68 -0.86
CA ALA A 166 12.71 3.05 -0.80
C ALA A 166 14.24 3.09 -0.54
N PRO A 167 15.00 4.03 -1.13
CA PRO A 167 14.60 5.09 -2.08
C PRO A 167 14.92 4.72 -3.54
N SER A 168 14.71 3.47 -3.94
CA SER A 168 15.02 3.04 -5.31
C SER A 168 14.07 3.72 -6.30
N ARG A 169 14.60 4.55 -7.20
CA ARG A 169 13.81 5.20 -8.25
C ARG A 169 13.27 4.13 -9.21
N PHE A 170 11.97 4.12 -9.44
CA PHE A 170 11.35 3.37 -10.53
C PHE A 170 11.95 3.84 -11.86
N GLN A 171 12.77 3.00 -12.48
CA GLN A 171 13.14 3.15 -13.88
C GLN A 171 12.37 2.10 -14.65
N PHE A 172 11.35 2.52 -15.39
CA PHE A 172 10.73 1.66 -16.39
C PHE A 172 11.81 1.32 -17.43
N LEU A 173 12.33 0.11 -17.37
CA LEU A 173 13.31 -0.39 -18.31
C LEU A 173 12.59 -0.73 -19.61
N ASN A 174 13.05 -0.08 -20.67
CA ASN A 174 12.72 -0.31 -22.08
C ASN A 174 11.43 0.38 -22.59
N PRO A 175 11.54 1.57 -23.21
CA PRO A 175 10.44 2.15 -23.97
C PRO A 175 10.27 1.34 -25.26
N GLN A 176 9.54 0.23 -25.19
CA GLN A 176 9.02 -0.35 -26.41
C GLN A 176 7.91 0.56 -26.93
N THR A 177 8.02 0.92 -28.20
CA THR A 177 6.97 1.59 -28.97
C THR A 177 5.70 0.74 -28.96
N GLY A 178 4.80 1.01 -28.03
CA GLY A 178 3.54 0.29 -27.89
C GLY A 178 2.75 0.85 -26.71
N ARG A 179 1.42 0.87 -26.82
CA ARG A 179 0.57 1.17 -25.67
C ARG A 179 0.72 0.06 -24.63
N PHE A 180 0.76 0.40 -23.35
CA PHE A 180 0.81 -0.57 -22.26
C PHE A 180 -0.06 -0.12 -21.08
N GLY A 181 -0.65 -1.07 -20.37
CA GLY A 181 -1.43 -0.79 -19.17
C GLY A 181 -0.53 -0.70 -17.94
N LEU A 182 -0.76 0.30 -17.08
CA LEU A 182 -0.13 0.38 -15.76
C LEU A 182 -1.23 0.24 -14.71
N VAL A 183 -1.21 -0.85 -13.94
CA VAL A 183 -2.19 -1.10 -12.87
C VAL A 183 -1.52 -0.85 -11.51
N VAL A 184 -1.95 0.20 -10.80
CA VAL A 184 -1.44 0.54 -9.47
C VAL A 184 -2.48 0.18 -8.41
N VAL A 185 -2.11 -0.70 -7.46
CA VAL A 185 -2.92 -1.05 -6.29
C VAL A 185 -2.26 -0.47 -5.05
N SER A 186 -2.90 0.53 -4.46
CA SER A 186 -2.34 1.26 -3.32
C SER A 186 -3.42 1.69 -2.32
N PRO A 187 -3.12 1.71 -1.01
CA PRO A 187 -3.99 2.34 -0.02
C PRO A 187 -3.79 3.87 0.08
N HIS A 188 -2.80 4.44 -0.63
CA HIS A 188 -2.44 5.86 -0.56
C HIS A 188 -3.03 6.63 -1.74
N GLN A 189 -3.85 7.64 -1.44
CA GLN A 189 -4.43 8.51 -2.47
C GLN A 189 -3.36 9.19 -3.34
N THR A 190 -2.18 9.48 -2.77
CA THR A 190 -1.05 10.07 -3.50
C THR A 190 -0.56 9.19 -4.64
N ASP A 191 -0.53 7.87 -4.45
CA ASP A 191 -0.05 6.93 -5.45
C ASP A 191 -1.07 6.78 -6.58
N ILE A 192 -2.36 6.83 -6.23
CA ILE A 192 -3.47 6.83 -7.18
C ILE A 192 -3.43 8.09 -8.05
N CYS A 193 -3.23 9.27 -7.43
CA CYS A 193 -3.01 10.53 -8.16
C CYS A 193 -1.78 10.47 -9.07
N ALA A 194 -0.65 9.98 -8.57
CA ALA A 194 0.57 9.85 -9.35
C ALA A 194 0.39 8.89 -10.54
N CYS A 195 -0.35 7.79 -10.37
CA CYS A 195 -0.69 6.86 -11.44
C CYS A 195 -1.49 7.54 -12.56
N GLY A 196 -2.51 8.32 -12.19
CA GLY A 196 -3.32 9.08 -13.15
C GLY A 196 -2.50 10.06 -13.99
N GLU A 197 -1.35 10.50 -13.49
CA GLU A 197 -0.45 11.45 -14.16
C GLU A 197 0.70 10.79 -14.94
N ALA A 198 0.79 9.46 -14.92
CA ALA A 198 1.89 8.74 -15.58
C ALA A 198 1.98 9.03 -17.09
N TYR A 199 0.87 9.38 -17.74
CA TYR A 199 0.82 9.77 -19.16
C TYR A 199 1.70 10.99 -19.47
N LYS A 200 1.91 11.90 -18.51
CA LYS A 200 2.77 13.08 -18.68
C LYS A 200 4.23 12.69 -18.93
N THR A 201 4.65 11.57 -18.35
CA THR A 201 6.01 11.02 -18.49
C THR A 201 6.10 9.90 -19.52
N ALA A 202 5.01 9.18 -19.77
CA ALA A 202 4.92 8.07 -20.69
C ALA A 202 3.60 8.13 -21.49
N PRO A 203 3.56 8.85 -22.63
CA PRO A 203 2.32 9.13 -23.37
C PRO A 203 1.55 7.90 -23.90
N PHE A 204 2.19 6.73 -23.90
CA PHE A 204 1.60 5.47 -24.35
C PHE A 204 1.00 4.63 -23.21
N VAL A 205 1.08 5.11 -21.97
CA VAL A 205 0.53 4.38 -20.80
C VAL A 205 -0.99 4.54 -20.70
N VAL A 206 -1.67 3.44 -20.42
CA VAL A 206 -3.07 3.42 -20.00
C VAL A 206 -3.09 3.20 -18.49
N SER A 207 -3.21 4.28 -17.73
CA SER A 207 -3.17 4.25 -16.27
C SER A 207 -4.46 3.69 -15.69
N LYS A 208 -4.35 2.70 -14.81
CA LYS A 208 -5.44 2.06 -14.08
C LYS A 208 -5.06 2.02 -12.61
N SER A 209 -6.02 2.27 -11.75
CA SER A 209 -5.76 2.33 -10.32
C SER A 209 -6.83 1.63 -9.50
N VAL A 210 -6.40 0.96 -8.45
CA VAL A 210 -7.25 0.32 -7.46
C VAL A 210 -6.86 0.91 -6.12
N HIS A 211 -7.71 1.81 -5.62
CA HIS A 211 -7.56 2.40 -4.31
C HIS A 211 -8.15 1.45 -3.27
N VAL A 212 -7.30 0.96 -2.36
CA VAL A 212 -7.76 0.11 -1.26
C VAL A 212 -8.07 0.97 -0.04
N GLN A 213 -9.35 1.23 0.18
CA GLN A 213 -9.87 1.92 1.35
C GLN A 213 -9.81 1.03 2.58
N ASN A 214 -9.67 1.66 3.75
CA ASN A 214 -9.67 0.98 5.05
C ASN A 214 -8.62 -0.13 5.24
N ALA A 215 -7.72 -0.36 4.29
CA ALA A 215 -6.65 -1.37 4.33
C ALA A 215 -5.81 -1.31 5.61
N ARG A 216 -5.69 -0.11 6.18
CA ARG A 216 -4.98 0.20 7.42
C ARG A 216 -5.69 -0.26 8.70
N HIS A 217 -6.93 -0.73 8.62
CA HIS A 217 -7.78 -1.05 9.78
C HIS A 217 -8.34 -2.48 9.74
N LEU A 218 -7.89 -3.29 8.78
CA LEU A 218 -8.33 -4.67 8.62
C LEU A 218 -7.82 -5.56 9.77
N THR A 219 -8.69 -6.48 10.23
CA THR A 219 -8.25 -7.61 11.05
C THR A 219 -7.48 -8.62 10.19
N LEU A 220 -6.83 -9.61 10.81
CA LEU A 220 -6.15 -10.66 10.02
C LEU A 220 -7.12 -11.46 9.14
N GLU A 221 -8.34 -11.70 9.62
CA GLU A 221 -9.37 -12.42 8.87
C GLU A 221 -9.85 -11.59 7.67
N ASP A 222 -10.21 -10.32 7.90
CA ASP A 222 -10.59 -9.40 6.82
C ASP A 222 -9.46 -9.22 5.80
N PHE A 223 -8.20 -9.26 6.26
CA PHE A 223 -7.04 -9.16 5.38
C PHE A 223 -6.92 -10.36 4.43
N THR A 224 -7.28 -11.58 4.87
CA THR A 224 -7.31 -12.75 3.98
C THR A 224 -8.38 -12.62 2.90
N LEU A 225 -9.58 -12.12 3.28
CA LEU A 225 -10.64 -11.83 2.32
C LEU A 225 -10.23 -10.73 1.33
N HIS A 226 -9.53 -9.70 1.82
CA HIS A 226 -8.97 -8.63 1.01
C HIS A 226 -8.01 -9.17 -0.07
N LEU A 227 -7.06 -10.03 0.31
CA LEU A 227 -6.11 -10.63 -0.64
C LEU A 227 -6.81 -11.48 -1.72
N ARG A 228 -7.83 -12.25 -1.33
CA ARG A 228 -8.63 -13.05 -2.28
C ARG A 228 -9.42 -12.17 -3.25
N THR A 229 -10.03 -11.10 -2.73
CA THR A 229 -10.75 -10.12 -3.54
C THR A 229 -9.82 -9.49 -4.59
N LEU A 230 -8.61 -9.09 -4.19
CA LEU A 230 -7.61 -8.59 -5.13
C LEU A 230 -7.18 -9.65 -6.15
N ALA A 231 -7.06 -10.93 -5.74
CA ALA A 231 -6.60 -12.01 -6.60
C ALA A 231 -7.61 -12.35 -7.70
N GLU A 232 -8.89 -12.10 -7.46
CA GLU A 232 -9.96 -12.23 -8.46
C GLU A 232 -10.09 -10.96 -9.31
N TYR A 233 -10.01 -9.79 -8.68
CA TYR A 233 -10.34 -8.52 -9.33
C TYR A 233 -9.22 -7.98 -10.23
N VAL A 234 -7.98 -7.93 -9.74
CA VAL A 234 -6.85 -7.31 -10.48
C VAL A 234 -6.63 -7.97 -11.84
N PRO A 235 -6.68 -9.30 -11.98
CA PRO A 235 -6.63 -9.96 -13.29
C PRO A 235 -7.78 -9.58 -14.24
N GLN A 236 -9.00 -9.41 -13.72
CA GLN A 236 -10.16 -9.02 -14.53
C GLN A 236 -10.05 -7.59 -15.05
N ALA A 237 -9.31 -6.74 -14.35
CA ALA A 237 -9.07 -5.36 -14.72
C ALA A 237 -7.91 -5.20 -15.74
N ALA A 238 -7.05 -6.22 -15.87
CA ALA A 238 -5.93 -6.25 -16.82
C ALA A 238 -6.35 -6.13 -18.31
N PRO A 239 -7.38 -6.81 -18.81
CA PRO A 239 -7.79 -6.73 -20.23
C PRO A 239 -8.52 -5.45 -20.63
N CYS A 240 -8.89 -4.55 -19.70
CA CYS A 240 -9.56 -3.30 -20.07
C CYS A 240 -8.62 -2.36 -20.82
N ASP A 241 -9.01 -1.83 -21.98
CA ASP A 241 -8.14 -0.92 -22.76
C ASP A 241 -8.29 0.56 -22.36
N THR A 242 -9.00 0.82 -21.28
CA THR A 242 -9.32 2.16 -20.77
C THR A 242 -8.71 2.39 -19.39
N SER A 243 -8.49 3.67 -19.08
CA SER A 243 -8.14 4.11 -17.73
C SER A 243 -9.35 4.05 -16.82
N PHE A 244 -9.14 3.60 -15.58
CA PHE A 244 -10.16 3.56 -14.54
C PHE A 244 -9.54 3.72 -13.16
N ALA A 245 -10.37 4.08 -12.18
CA ALA A 245 -10.05 4.10 -10.77
C ALA A 245 -11.19 3.44 -10.00
N ILE A 246 -10.88 2.44 -9.17
CA ILE A 246 -11.88 1.78 -8.32
C ILE A 246 -11.49 1.95 -6.87
N GLN A 247 -12.49 1.97 -6.00
CA GLN A 247 -12.33 1.96 -4.56
C GLN A 247 -12.81 0.61 -4.01
N LEU A 248 -11.95 -0.09 -3.28
CA LEU A 248 -12.22 -1.37 -2.61
C LEU A 248 -12.15 -1.21 -1.09
#